data_AF-A0A5E4C6Q2-F1
#
_entry.id   AF-A0A5E4C6Q2-F1
#
_cell.length_a   1.000
_cell.length_b   1.000
_cell.length_c   1.000
_cell.angle_alpha   90.00
_cell.angle_beta   90.00
_cell.angle_gamma   90.00
#
_symmetry.space_group_name_H-M   'P 1'
#
loop_
_entity.id
_entity.type
_entity.pdbx_description
1 polymer ?
#
loop_
_entity_poly.entity_id
_entity_poly.type
_entity_poly.pdbx_seq_one_letter_code
_entity_poly.pdbx_strand_id
1 'polypeptide(L)' 'LAMQKLGTQVFEEVYNYLKRARHQNASETEIRECLEKVVPRASDCFEVDQLLYFEEQLLTTMRKEPTLQDPH' A
#
# COMPACT_ATOMS: atom_id res chain seq x y z
N LEU A 1 -13.63 -5.20 -7.44
CA LEU A 1 -12.80 -5.00 -6.23
C LEU A 1 -11.78 -6.12 -6.21
N ALA A 2 -10.50 -5.78 -6.18
CA ALA A 2 -9.32 -6.66 -6.35
C ALA A 2 -9.45 -8.06 -5.75
N MET A 3 -10.13 -8.21 -4.61
CA MET A 3 -10.47 -9.49 -3.97
C MET A 3 -11.18 -10.50 -4.91
N GLN A 4 -12.04 -10.04 -5.83
CA GLN A 4 -12.70 -10.93 -6.80
C GLN A 4 -11.82 -11.31 -7.99
N LYS A 5 -10.76 -10.53 -8.28
CA LYS A 5 -9.84 -10.78 -9.41
C LYS A 5 -8.66 -11.66 -9.01
N LEU A 6 -8.13 -11.45 -7.81
CA LEU A 6 -6.97 -12.18 -7.26
C LEU A 6 -7.37 -13.37 -6.39
N GLY A 7 -8.60 -13.37 -5.85
CA GLY A 7 -9.00 -14.27 -4.78
C GLY A 7 -8.49 -13.76 -3.43
N THR A 8 -9.28 -13.99 -2.38
CA THR A 8 -9.03 -13.47 -1.03
C THR A 8 -7.64 -13.83 -0.50
N GLN A 9 -7.17 -15.06 -0.75
CA GLN A 9 -5.89 -15.56 -0.25
C GLN A 9 -4.70 -14.85 -0.91
N VAL A 10 -4.72 -14.69 -2.24
CA VAL A 10 -3.64 -13.99 -2.97
C VAL A 10 -3.66 -12.50 -2.64
N PHE A 11 -4.84 -11.90 -2.51
CA PHE A 11 -4.98 -10.51 -2.09
C PHE A 11 -4.34 -10.27 -0.72
N GLU A 12 -4.62 -11.12 0.26
CA GLU A 12 -4.14 -10.97 1.63
C GLU A 12 -2.62 -11.17 1.72
N GLU A 13 -2.06 -12.09 0.94
CA GLU A 13 -0.63 -12.35 0.84
C GLU A 13 0.11 -11.14 0.22
N VAL A 14 -0.42 -10.63 -0.89
CA VAL A 14 0.08 -9.43 -1.57
C VAL A 14 -0.02 -8.19 -0.68
N TYR A 15 -1.16 -8.00 0.01
CA TYR A 15 -1.38 -6.87 0.90
C TYR A 15 -0.41 -6.89 2.09
N ASN A 16 -0.23 -8.06 2.73
CA ASN A 16 0.75 -8.20 3.82
C ASN A 16 2.18 -7.97 3.35
N TYR A 17 2.53 -8.43 2.15
CA TYR A 17 3.84 -8.18 1.57
C TYR A 17 4.06 -6.68 1.32
N LEU A 18 3.14 -6.03 0.62
CA LEU A 18 3.21 -4.60 0.31
C LEU A 18 3.27 -3.72 1.55
N LYS A 19 2.48 -4.06 2.57
CA LYS A 19 2.49 -3.36 3.85
C LYS A 19 3.86 -3.44 4.54
N ARG A 20 4.50 -4.62 4.51
CA ARG A 20 5.87 -4.81 5.03
C ARG A 20 6.92 -4.09 4.19
N ALA A 21 6.76 -4.09 2.86
CA ALA A 21 7.65 -3.43 1.93
C ALA A 21 7.63 -1.90 2.14
N ARG A 22 6.44 -1.29 2.26
CA ARG A 22 6.28 0.13 2.62
C ARG A 22 6.91 0.47 3.96
N HIS A 23 6.67 -0.35 4.99
CA HIS A 23 7.30 -0.16 6.31
C HIS A 23 8.84 -0.19 6.25
N GLN A 24 9.41 -0.96 5.31
CA GLN A 24 10.85 -1.05 5.07
C GLN A 24 11.38 0.01 4.11
N ASN A 25 10.56 0.97 3.65
CA ASN A 25 10.90 1.92 2.58
C ASN A 25 11.41 1.22 1.31
N ALA A 26 10.86 0.05 0.98
CA ALA A 26 11.18 -0.63 -0.27
C ALA A 26 10.79 0.25 -1.47
N SER A 27 11.61 0.20 -2.52
CA SER A 27 11.34 0.98 -3.72
C SER A 27 10.11 0.45 -4.47
N GLU A 28 9.38 1.34 -5.13
CA GLU A 28 8.23 0.97 -5.96
C GLU A 28 8.62 -0.07 -7.05
N THR A 29 9.86 0.01 -7.54
CA THR A 29 10.43 -0.94 -8.49
C THR A 29 10.56 -2.35 -7.90
N GLU A 30 11.13 -2.49 -6.69
CA GLU A 30 11.23 -3.79 -6.00
C GLU A 30 9.85 -4.35 -5.68
N ILE A 31 8.93 -3.49 -5.26
CA ILE A 31 7.55 -3.85 -5.04
C ILE A 31 6.94 -4.42 -6.33
N ARG A 32 7.06 -3.71 -7.46
CA ARG A 32 6.52 -4.14 -8.75
C ARG A 32 7.12 -5.46 -9.23
N GLU A 33 8.44 -5.63 -9.13
CA GLU A 33 9.12 -6.87 -9.53
C GLU A 33 8.70 -8.07 -8.68
N CYS A 34 8.47 -7.87 -7.38
CA CYS A 34 7.95 -8.91 -6.51
C CYS A 34 6.50 -9.25 -6.84
N LEU A 35 5.67 -8.25 -7.10
CA LEU A 35 4.27 -8.47 -7.48
C LEU A 35 4.14 -9.24 -8.80
N GLU A 36 4.96 -8.93 -9.80
CA GLU A 36 4.97 -9.67 -11.08
C GLU A 36 5.28 -11.18 -10.90
N LYS A 37 5.97 -11.57 -9.83
CA LYS A 37 6.24 -12.98 -9.51
C LYS A 37 5.07 -13.68 -8.82
N VAL A 38 4.24 -12.93 -8.10
CA VAL A 38 3.14 -13.46 -7.26
C VAL A 38 1.81 -13.39 -7.98
N VAL A 39 1.62 -12.40 -8.86
CA VAL A 39 0.37 -12.20 -9.60
C VAL A 39 0.61 -12.23 -11.11
N PRO A 40 -0.22 -12.96 -11.87
CA PRO A 40 -0.06 -13.06 -13.34
C PRO A 40 -0.34 -11.74 -14.06
N ARG A 41 -0.98 -10.77 -13.39
CA ARG A 41 -1.21 -9.42 -13.90
C ARG A 41 -0.93 -8.40 -12.79
N ALA A 42 0.16 -7.66 -12.93
CA ALA A 42 0.48 -6.54 -12.05
C ALA A 42 -0.65 -5.49 -11.96
N SER A 43 -1.49 -5.39 -13.00
CA SER A 43 -2.67 -4.51 -13.01
C SER A 43 -3.74 -4.88 -11.99
N ASP A 44 -3.81 -6.14 -11.53
CA ASP A 44 -4.71 -6.53 -10.44
C ASP A 44 -4.19 -6.06 -9.07
N CYS A 45 -2.89 -5.77 -8.99
CA CYS A 45 -2.23 -5.29 -7.78
C CYS A 45 -2.31 -3.76 -7.59
N PHE A 46 -2.63 -3.03 -8.65
CA PHE A 46 -2.74 -1.57 -8.63
C PHE A 46 -3.81 -1.09 -7.63
N GLU A 47 -4.94 -1.80 -7.54
CA GLU A 47 -6.00 -1.50 -6.56
C GLU A 47 -5.52 -1.74 -5.11
N VAL A 48 -4.67 -2.75 -4.88
CA VAL A 48 -4.10 -3.04 -3.54
C VAL A 48 -3.10 -1.96 -3.14
N ASP A 49 -2.25 -1.54 -4.08
CA ASP A 49 -1.26 -0.50 -3.82
C ASP A 49 -1.92 0.86 -3.58
N GLN A 50 -2.94 1.21 -4.36
CA GLN A 50 -3.75 2.40 -4.10
C GLN A 50 -4.35 2.38 -2.69
N LEU A 51 -4.93 1.26 -2.26
CA LEU A 51 -5.54 1.15 -0.94
C LEU A 51 -4.52 1.43 0.18
N LEU A 52 -3.33 0.83 0.08
CA LEU A 52 -2.23 1.04 1.02
C LEU A 52 -1.71 2.48 0.99
N TYR A 53 -1.60 3.09 -0.19
CA TYR A 53 -1.23 4.49 -0.33
C TYR A 53 -2.26 5.42 0.34
N PHE A 54 -3.56 5.12 0.24
CA PHE A 54 -4.59 5.87 0.95
C PHE A 54 -4.51 5.67 2.46
N GLU A 55 -4.30 4.44 2.95
CA GLU A 55 -4.09 4.18 4.38
C GLU A 55 -2.88 4.94 4.93
N GLU A 56 -1.75 4.93 4.21
CA GLU A 56 -0.51 5.59 4.61
C GLU A 56 -0.65 7.12 4.60
N GLN A 57 -1.32 7.68 3.59
CA GLN A 57 -1.69 9.09 3.55
C GLN A 57 -2.65 9.47 4.68
N LEU A 58 -3.64 8.63 5.00
CA LEU A 58 -4.52 8.86 6.14
C LEU A 58 -3.72 8.88 7.44
N LEU A 59 -2.83 7.91 7.65
CA LEU A 59 -2.00 7.80 8.85
C LEU A 59 -1.06 9.02 9.00
N THR A 60 -0.45 9.45 7.90
CA THR A 60 0.43 10.64 7.88
C THR A 60 -0.34 11.95 8.02
N THR A 61 -1.55 12.03 7.47
CA THR A 61 -2.45 13.18 7.62
C THR A 61 -2.98 13.29 9.07
N MET A 62 -3.35 12.17 9.69
CA MET A 62 -3.76 12.13 11.11
C MET A 62 -2.60 12.39 12.08
N ARG A 63 -1.35 12.10 11.69
CA ARG A 63 -0.15 12.49 12.46
C ARG A 63 0.17 13.98 12.36
N LYS A 64 -0.45 14.69 11.42
CA LYS A 64 -0.27 16.13 11.21
C LYS A 64 -1.60 16.87 11.46
N GLU A 65 -2.16 16.73 12.64
CA GLU A 65 -2.84 17.89 13.23
C GLU A 65 -1.75 18.96 13.43
N PRO A 66 -1.80 20.10 12.72
CA PRO A 66 -0.89 21.18 13.05
C PRO A 66 -1.32 21.67 14.42
N THR A 67 -0.52 21.40 15.45
CA THR A 67 -0.54 22.22 16.66
C THR A 67 -0.40 23.65 16.17
N LEU A 68 -1.52 24.36 16.27
CA LEU A 68 -1.68 25.79 16.08
C LEU A 68 -0.77 26.45 17.11
N GLN A 69 0.50 26.60 16.78
CA GLN A 69 1.42 27.43 17.56
C GLN A 69 1.18 28.86 17.09
N ASP A 70 0.28 29.51 17.81
CA ASP A 70 0.11 30.95 17.83
C ASP A 70 1.22 31.54 18.72
N PRO A 71 2.14 32.38 18.22
CA PRO A 71 2.93 33.24 19.07
C PRO A 71 2.33 34.65 19.04
N HIS A 72 1.75 35.01 20.19
CA HIS A 72 1.39 36.35 20.64
C HIS A 72 2.42 37.44 20.30
#